data_AF-A0A536Y3B5-F1
#
_entry.id   AF-A0A536Y3B5-F1
#
_cell.length_a   1.000
_cell.length_b   1.000
_cell.length_c   1.000
_cell.angle_alpha   90.00
_cell.angle_beta   90.00
_cell.angle_gamma   90.00
#
_symmetry.space_group_name_H-M   'P 1'
#
loop_
_entity.id
_entity.type
_entity.pdbx_description
1 polymer ?
#
loop_
_entity_poly.entity_id
_entity_poly.type
_entity_poly.pdbx_seq_one_letter_code
_entity_poly.pdbx_strand_id
1 'polypeptide(L)' 'MDNVATLQETAVSTRQRGIAFRTSGRRHGPITRLVSPSDVGELIKPFVFLDHGEIRPTGQQLFAGIHPHSGIATLTTVLA' A
#
# COMPACT_ATOMS: atom_id res chain seq x y z
N MET A 1 13.59 35.49 -41.87
CA MET A 1 13.95 36.28 -40.67
C MET A 1 12.95 35.98 -39.52
N ASP A 2 12.61 34.69 -39.38
CA ASP A 2 12.93 33.84 -38.23
C ASP A 2 12.50 34.37 -36.87
N ASN A 3 11.23 34.09 -36.57
CA ASN A 3 10.60 34.27 -35.28
C ASN A 3 11.03 33.13 -34.35
N VAL A 4 12.11 33.33 -33.58
CA VAL A 4 12.59 32.34 -32.60
C VAL A 4 11.75 32.45 -31.34
N ALA A 5 10.64 31.70 -31.31
CA ALA A 5 9.89 31.46 -30.09
C ALA A 5 10.79 30.72 -29.10
N THR A 6 11.16 31.40 -28.01
CA THR A 6 11.91 30.81 -26.90
C THR A 6 10.99 29.81 -26.19
N LEU A 7 11.27 28.51 -26.36
CA LEU A 7 10.63 27.47 -25.57
C LEU A 7 11.21 27.55 -24.15
N GLN A 8 10.47 28.16 -23.22
CA GLN A 8 10.80 28.06 -21.80
C GLN A 8 10.55 26.62 -21.35
N GLU A 9 11.64 25.90 -21.12
CA GLU A 9 11.63 24.57 -20.51
C GLU A 9 11.13 24.69 -19.07
N THR A 10 9.94 24.13 -18.82
CA THR A 10 9.31 24.13 -17.51
C THR A 10 10.14 23.27 -16.57
N ALA A 11 11.00 23.88 -15.75
CA ALA A 11 11.77 23.18 -14.73
C ALA A 11 10.82 22.50 -13.74
N VAL A 12 10.80 21.16 -13.76
CA VAL A 12 10.03 20.36 -12.79
C VAL A 12 10.74 20.50 -11.44
N SER A 13 10.17 21.32 -10.55
CA SER A 13 10.61 21.41 -9.16
C SER A 13 10.49 20.04 -8.48
N THR A 14 11.61 19.36 -8.27
CA THR A 14 11.73 18.14 -7.48
C THR A 14 11.59 18.46 -5.98
N ARG A 15 10.41 18.91 -5.55
CA ARG A 15 10.11 18.93 -4.11
C ARG A 15 10.17 17.49 -3.61
N GLN A 16 11.11 17.23 -2.71
CA GLN A 16 11.27 15.94 -2.08
C GLN A 16 9.98 15.62 -1.32
N ARG A 17 9.27 14.55 -1.72
CA ARG A 17 8.03 14.15 -1.05
C ARG A 17 8.36 13.67 0.36
N GLY A 18 7.79 14.32 1.37
CA GLY A 18 7.93 13.90 2.75
C GLY A 18 7.24 12.56 3.03
N ILE A 19 7.72 11.83 4.03
CA ILE A 19 7.07 10.61 4.51
C ILE A 19 5.90 11.03 5.40
N ALA A 20 4.66 10.76 4.97
CA ALA A 20 3.46 11.13 5.72
C ALA A 20 3.17 10.18 6.89
N PHE A 21 3.57 8.91 6.78
CA PHE A 21 3.30 7.88 7.78
C PHE A 21 4.38 6.80 7.77
N ARG A 22 4.78 6.33 8.96
CA ARG A 22 5.74 5.24 9.14
C ARG A 22 5.33 4.42 10.35
N THR A 23 5.26 3.10 10.19
CA THR A 23 4.86 2.17 11.24
C THR A 23 5.56 0.82 11.05
N SER A 24 5.74 0.07 12.14
CA SER A 24 6.11 -1.34 12.11
C SER A 24 4.89 -2.27 11.92
N GLY A 25 3.68 -1.70 11.94
CA GLY A 25 2.43 -2.43 11.86
C GLY A 25 1.95 -2.99 13.21
N ARG A 26 0.78 -3.64 13.17
CA ARG A 26 0.15 -4.32 14.32
C ARG A 26 0.04 -5.82 14.03
N ARG A 27 0.66 -6.64 14.87
CA ARG A 27 0.67 -8.10 14.70
C ARG A 27 -0.59 -8.75 15.30
N HIS A 28 -1.20 -9.67 14.55
CA HIS A 28 -2.32 -10.50 14.97
C HIS A 28 -2.12 -11.92 14.45
N GLY A 29 -1.48 -12.76 15.27
CA GLY A 29 -1.06 -14.10 14.88
C GLY A 29 0.04 -14.07 13.81
N PRO A 30 -0.06 -14.86 12.72
CA PRO A 30 0.95 -14.93 11.67
C PRO A 30 0.92 -13.73 10.70
N ILE A 31 -0.05 -12.82 10.86
CA ILE A 31 -0.21 -11.64 10.01
C ILE A 31 0.17 -10.38 10.79
N THR A 32 0.91 -9.49 10.12
CA THR A 32 1.18 -8.13 10.59
C THR A 32 0.50 -7.13 9.67
N ARG A 33 -0.49 -6.40 10.18
CA ARG A 33 -1.13 -5.30 9.46
C ARG A 33 -0.20 -4.10 9.40
N LEU A 34 0.25 -3.76 8.20
CA LEU A 34 1.16 -2.63 7.98
C LEU A 34 0.40 -1.31 7.89
N VAL A 35 -0.78 -1.28 7.27
CA VAL A 35 -1.59 -0.06 7.19
C VAL A 35 -3.08 -0.37 6.93
N SER A 36 -3.95 0.50 7.43
CA SER A 36 -5.41 0.51 7.22
C SER A 36 -5.97 1.93 7.24
N PRO A 37 -7.26 2.14 6.88
CA PRO A 37 -7.95 3.42 7.03
C PRO A 37 -7.93 3.97 8.47
N SER A 38 -7.91 3.10 9.48
CA SER A 38 -7.80 3.53 10.88
C SER A 38 -6.45 4.16 11.22
N ASP A 39 -5.41 3.93 10.40
CA ASP A 39 -4.08 4.49 10.61
C ASP A 39 -3.87 5.81 9.85
N VAL A 40 -4.33 5.90 8.60
CA VAL A 40 -4.00 7.02 7.69
C VAL A 40 -5.20 7.67 6.99
N GLY A 41 -6.41 7.22 7.31
CA GLY A 41 -7.65 7.75 6.73
C GLY A 41 -7.68 7.62 5.20
N GLU A 42 -8.11 8.69 4.52
CA GLU A 42 -8.29 8.74 3.07
C GLU A 42 -6.97 8.69 2.27
N LEU A 43 -5.81 8.89 2.92
CA LEU A 43 -4.50 8.88 2.26
C LEU A 43 -4.14 7.51 1.65
N ILE A 44 -4.77 6.44 2.12
CA ILE A 44 -4.54 5.07 1.63
C ILE A 44 -5.25 4.78 0.30
N LYS A 45 -6.24 5.59 -0.10
CA LYS A 45 -7.03 5.30 -1.30
C LYS A 45 -6.14 5.23 -2.55
N PRO A 46 -6.41 4.28 -3.46
CA PRO A 46 -7.55 3.36 -3.50
C PRO A 46 -7.38 2.07 -2.69
N PHE A 47 -6.29 1.90 -1.92
CA PHE A 47 -6.04 0.70 -1.14
C PHE A 47 -6.91 0.66 0.12
N VAL A 48 -7.19 -0.55 0.63
CA VAL A 48 -8.07 -0.75 1.81
C VAL A 48 -7.30 -1.31 3.01
N PHE A 49 -6.23 -2.06 2.80
CA PHE A 49 -5.23 -2.41 3.80
C PHE A 49 -4.00 -3.06 3.13
N LEU A 50 -2.91 -3.17 3.87
CA LEU A 50 -1.76 -4.01 3.52
C LEU A 50 -1.38 -4.87 4.71
N ASP A 51 -1.28 -6.18 4.47
CA ASP A 51 -0.87 -7.17 5.45
C ASP A 51 0.42 -7.86 4.99
N HIS A 52 1.33 -8.13 5.93
CA HIS A 52 2.50 -8.98 5.73
C HIS A 52 2.30 -10.28 6.51
N GLY A 53 2.24 -11.40 5.80
CA GLY A 53 2.04 -12.72 6.39
C GLY A 53 3.32 -13.52 6.46
N GLU A 54 3.70 -13.96 7.65
CA GLU A 54 4.78 -14.93 7.89
C GLU A 54 4.13 -16.26 8.30
N ILE A 55 3.83 -17.08 7.29
CA ILE A 55 3.03 -18.28 7.46
C ILE A 55 3.93 -19.52 7.39
N ARG A 56 3.92 -20.33 8.45
CA ARG A 56 4.55 -21.66 8.45
C ARG A 56 3.51 -22.73 8.09
N PRO A 57 3.85 -23.75 7.29
CA PRO A 57 2.95 -24.88 7.07
C PRO A 57 2.83 -25.69 8.38
N THR A 58 1.71 -25.52 9.10
CA THR A 58 1.46 -26.22 10.38
C THR A 58 0.36 -27.27 10.27
N GLY A 59 -0.27 -27.43 9.11
CA GLY A 59 -1.45 -28.29 8.92
C GLY A 59 -2.73 -27.76 9.58
N GLN A 60 -2.64 -26.64 10.32
CA GLN A 60 -3.79 -25.96 10.90
C GLN A 60 -4.34 -24.89 9.94
N GLN A 61 -5.65 -24.66 10.03
CA GLN A 61 -6.33 -23.66 9.23
C GLN A 61 -5.97 -22.25 9.74
N LEU A 62 -5.34 -21.44 8.89
CA LEU A 62 -4.82 -20.11 9.26
C LEU A 62 -5.91 -19.04 9.33
N PHE A 63 -6.95 -19.18 8.52
CA PHE A 63 -8.04 -18.23 8.41
C PHE A 63 -9.35 -18.93 8.77
N ALA A 64 -10.28 -18.16 9.34
CA ALA A 64 -11.60 -18.64 9.71
C ALA A 64 -12.42 -18.95 8.45
N GLY A 65 -12.30 -20.17 7.92
CA GLY A 65 -13.17 -20.73 6.87
C GLY A 65 -13.41 -19.80 5.66
N ILE A 66 -14.63 -19.87 5.12
CA ILE A 66 -15.08 -19.03 4.01
C ILE A 66 -15.44 -17.63 4.54
N HIS A 67 -14.78 -16.59 4.04
CA HIS A 67 -15.14 -15.21 4.29
C HIS A 67 -15.33 -14.45 2.95
N PRO A 68 -16.53 -13.95 2.63
CA PRO A 68 -16.76 -13.24 1.38
C PRO A 68 -16.27 -11.79 1.44
N HIS A 69 -15.93 -11.23 0.28
CA HIS A 69 -15.59 -9.82 0.10
C HIS A 69 -16.51 -9.18 -0.95
N SER A 70 -16.84 -7.90 -0.75
CA SER A 70 -17.62 -7.09 -1.70
C SER A 70 -16.94 -5.74 -1.90
N GLY A 71 -16.99 -5.20 -3.13
CA GLY A 71 -16.51 -3.86 -3.46
C GLY A 71 -14.98 -3.66 -3.39
N ILE A 72 -14.21 -4.72 -3.21
CA ILE A 72 -12.74 -4.70 -3.17
C ILE A 72 -12.15 -5.82 -4.00
N ALA A 73 -10.89 -5.64 -4.41
CA ALA A 73 -10.06 -6.70 -4.94
C ALA A 73 -8.97 -7.05 -3.93
N THR A 74 -8.66 -8.34 -3.84
CA THR A 74 -7.57 -8.84 -2.99
C THR A 74 -6.41 -9.28 -3.88
N LEU A 75 -5.23 -8.73 -3.64
CA LEU A 75 -3.99 -9.15 -4.27
C LEU A 75 -3.10 -9.82 -3.22
N THR A 76 -2.66 -11.03 -3.50
CA THR A 76 -1.67 -11.74 -2.69
C THR A 76 -0.40 -11.89 -3.50
N THR A 77 0.71 -11.38 -2.97
CA THR A 77 2.04 -11.58 -3.53
C THR A 77 2.84 -12.48 -2.60
N VAL A 78 3.38 -13.57 -3.15
CA VAL A 78 4.30 -14.45 -2.43
C VAL A 78 5.71 -13.87 -2.55
N LEU A 79 6.34 -13.62 -1.41
CA LEU A 79 7.73 -13.16 -1.34
C LEU A 79 8.67 -14.38 -1.26
N ALA A 80 9.79 -14.31 -1.98
CA ALA A 80 10.82 -15.35 -2.03
C ALA A 80 11.98 -15.03 -1.08
#